data_AF-Q3M4Q8-F1
#
_entry.id   AF-Q3M4Q8-F1
#
_cell.length_a   1.000
_cell.length_b   1.000
_cell.length_c   1.000
_cell.angle_alpha   90.00
_cell.angle_beta   90.00
_cell.angle_gamma   90.00
#
_symmetry.space_group_name_H-M   'P 1'
#
loop_
_entity.id
_entity.type
_entity.pdbx_description
1 polymer ?
#
loop_
_entity_poly.entity_id
_entity_poly.type
_entity_poly.pdbx_seq_one_letter_code
_entity_poly.pdbx_strand_id
1 'polypeptide(L)' 'MRILMQAADAIATGGNHFPTAFTLVYVVGFIAAVTIGSIAWYNSKRPVGWESKERPDFVPKVEKEETPGLGEPKS' A
#
# COMPACT_ATOMS: atom_id res chain seq x y z
N MET A 1 29.76 6.69 37.20
CA MET A 1 29.47 7.56 36.04
C MET A 1 29.27 6.75 34.74
N ARG A 2 28.52 5.63 34.76
CA ARG A 2 28.34 4.78 33.55
C ARG A 2 26.92 4.92 32.99
N ILE A 3 25.93 4.97 33.89
CA ILE A 3 24.52 5.16 33.58
C ILE A 3 24.24 6.50 32.89
N LEU A 4 24.88 7.58 33.34
CA LEU A 4 24.66 8.93 32.77
C LEU A 4 25.21 9.07 31.36
N MET A 5 26.31 8.37 31.04
CA MET A 5 26.93 8.40 29.72
C MET A 5 26.13 7.54 28.72
N GLN A 6 25.60 6.40 29.18
CA GLN A 6 24.76 5.51 28.38
C GLN A 6 23.40 6.13 28.02
N ALA A 7 22.82 6.92 28.94
CA ALA A 7 21.61 7.69 28.68
C ALA A 7 21.87 8.84 27.68
N ALA A 8 23.03 9.50 27.79
CA ALA A 8 23.43 10.54 26.86
C ALA A 8 23.65 10.01 25.43
N ASP A 9 24.23 8.81 25.27
CA ASP A 9 24.40 8.16 23.95
C ASP A 9 23.06 7.77 23.30
N ALA A 10 22.10 7.23 24.05
CA ALA A 10 20.77 6.91 23.54
C ALA A 10 20.01 8.17 23.08
N ILE A 11 20.31 9.34 23.65
CA ILE A 11 19.71 10.62 23.27
C ILE A 11 20.49 11.26 22.10
N ALA A 12 21.82 11.14 22.08
CA ALA A 12 22.68 11.72 21.05
C ALA A 12 22.65 10.95 19.71
N THR A 13 22.33 9.65 19.72
CA THR A 13 22.32 8.79 18.52
C THR A 13 20.92 8.41 18.03
N GLY A 14 19.86 8.87 18.70
CA GLY A 14 18.48 8.53 18.35
C GLY A 14 18.03 7.17 18.92
N GLY A 15 17.49 7.18 20.14
CA GLY A 15 17.07 5.97 20.86
C GLY A 15 15.98 5.16 20.14
N ASN A 16 15.93 3.84 20.42
CA ASN A 16 15.00 2.81 19.92
C ASN A 16 13.95 3.26 18.87
N HIS A 17 14.41 3.64 17.67
CA HIS A 17 13.54 3.97 16.53
C HIS A 17 12.83 2.76 15.94
N PHE A 18 13.31 1.55 16.25
CA PHE A 18 12.90 0.33 15.57
C PHE A 18 11.41 -0.01 15.77
N PRO A 19 10.82 0.01 16.97
CA PRO A 19 9.39 -0.25 17.12
C PRO A 19 8.53 0.78 16.39
N THR A 20 8.85 2.07 16.52
CA THR A 20 8.06 3.16 15.91
C THR A 20 8.15 3.15 14.39
N ALA A 21 9.36 3.05 13.83
CA ALA A 21 9.56 3.02 12.38
C ALA A 21 8.94 1.78 11.74
N PHE A 22 9.09 0.61 12.37
CA PHE A 22 8.46 -0.62 11.92
C PHE A 22 6.93 -0.49 11.90
N THR A 23 6.33 -0.03 13.00
CA THR A 23 4.87 0.16 13.07
C THR A 23 4.38 1.14 12.02
N LEU A 24 5.09 2.25 11.81
CA LEU A 24 4.73 3.23 10.79
C LEU A 24 4.71 2.62 9.38
N VAL A 25 5.78 1.94 8.98
CA VAL A 25 5.88 1.29 7.67
C VAL A 25 4.81 0.21 7.52
N TYR A 26 4.58 -0.59 8.56
CA TYR A 26 3.57 -1.64 8.55
C TYR A 26 2.16 -1.08 8.31
N VAL A 27 1.78 -0.02 9.04
CA VAL A 27 0.46 0.61 8.91
C VAL A 27 0.28 1.24 7.53
N VAL A 28 1.26 2.03 7.08
CA VAL A 28 1.19 2.69 5.76
C VAL A 28 1.17 1.67 4.63
N GLY A 29 2.02 0.64 4.71
CA GLY A 29 2.06 -0.45 3.74
C GLY A 29 0.76 -1.25 3.70
N PHE A 30 0.16 -1.52 4.86
CA PHE A 30 -1.13 -2.20 4.94
C PHE A 30 -2.25 -1.38 4.29
N ILE A 31 -2.32 -0.06 4.57
CA ILE A 31 -3.29 0.83 3.94
C ILE A 31 -3.12 0.84 2.42
N ALA A 32 -1.88 0.94 1.94
CA ALA A 32 -1.59 0.89 0.50
C ALA A 32 -2.02 -0.45 -0.11
N ALA A 33 -1.70 -1.57 0.54
CA ALA A 33 -2.05 -2.90 0.06
C ALA A 33 -3.56 -3.13 -0.01
N VAL A 34 -4.32 -2.76 1.02
CA VAL A 34 -5.79 -2.88 1.04
C VAL A 34 -6.42 -1.96 0.00
N THR A 35 -5.92 -0.74 -0.15
CA THR A 35 -6.44 0.22 -1.12
C THR A 35 -6.25 -0.29 -2.56
N ILE A 36 -5.01 -0.63 -2.93
CA ILE A 36 -4.68 -1.11 -4.28
C ILE A 36 -5.37 -2.46 -4.55
N GLY A 37 -5.34 -3.39 -3.58
CA GLY A 37 -5.98 -4.69 -3.69
C GLY A 37 -7.49 -4.59 -3.90
N SER A 38 -8.15 -3.66 -3.19
CA SER A 38 -9.58 -3.40 -3.38
C SER A 38 -9.87 -2.87 -4.78
N ILE A 39 -9.11 -1.88 -5.24
CA ILE A 39 -9.26 -1.33 -6.60
C ILE A 39 -9.07 -2.44 -7.65
N ALA A 40 -8.03 -3.25 -7.51
CA ALA A 40 -7.76 -4.35 -8.43
C ALA A 40 -8.88 -5.40 -8.43
N TRP A 41 -9.37 -5.81 -7.25
CA TRP A 41 -10.43 -6.80 -7.12
C TRP A 41 -11.74 -6.32 -7.76
N TYR A 42 -12.15 -5.08 -7.47
CA TYR A 42 -13.38 -4.50 -8.02
C TYR A 42 -13.32 -4.19 -9.53
N ASN A 43 -12.12 -4.09 -10.11
CA ASN A 43 -11.92 -3.98 -11.56
C ASN A 43 -11.58 -5.33 -12.23
N SER A 44 -11.53 -6.42 -11.44
CA SER A 44 -11.28 -7.77 -11.96
C SER A 44 -12.56 -8.41 -12.54
N LYS A 45 -12.42 -9.57 -13.16
CA LYS A 45 -13.58 -10.34 -13.62
C LYS A 45 -14.39 -10.80 -12.41
N ARG A 46 -15.71 -10.65 -12.46
CA ARG A 46 -16.60 -11.06 -11.37
C ARG A 46 -16.58 -12.58 -11.22
N PRO A 47 -16.57 -13.12 -9.98
CA PRO A 47 -16.71 -14.54 -9.76
C PRO A 47 -18.12 -15.01 -10.14
N VAL A 48 -18.27 -16.33 -10.30
CA VAL A 48 -19.55 -16.95 -10.67
C VAL A 48 -20.64 -16.60 -9.65
N GLY A 49 -21.81 -16.19 -10.12
CA GLY A 49 -22.96 -15.79 -9.30
C GLY A 49 -22.96 -14.33 -8.85
N TRP A 50 -21.94 -13.55 -9.25
CA TRP A 50 -21.82 -12.10 -8.96
C TRP A 50 -21.93 -11.24 -10.23
N GLU A 51 -22.36 -11.82 -11.35
CA GLU A 51 -22.43 -11.14 -12.64
C GLU A 51 -23.33 -9.90 -12.61
N SER A 52 -24.40 -9.93 -11.80
CA SER A 52 -25.35 -8.82 -11.62
C SER A 52 -24.89 -7.75 -10.62
N LYS A 53 -23.77 -7.92 -9.92
CA LYS A 53 -23.33 -7.01 -8.84
C LYS A 53 -22.40 -5.91 -9.32
N GLU A 54 -22.88 -4.67 -9.35
CA GLU A 54 -22.10 -3.53 -9.80
C GLU A 54 -20.90 -3.19 -8.91
N ARG A 55 -19.90 -2.54 -9.53
CA ARG A 55 -18.75 -2.00 -8.82
C ARG A 55 -19.23 -0.80 -7.98
N PRO A 56 -18.81 -0.66 -6.71
CA PRO A 56 -19.15 0.53 -5.91
C PRO A 56 -18.61 1.82 -6.53
N ASP A 57 -19.37 2.91 -6.47
CA ASP A 57 -19.07 4.18 -7.16
C ASP A 57 -17.75 4.83 -6.75
N PHE A 58 -17.36 4.69 -5.48
CA PHE A 58 -16.13 5.28 -4.93
C PHE A 58 -14.85 4.60 -5.42
N VAL A 59 -14.94 3.43 -6.06
CA VAL A 59 -13.77 2.75 -6.62
C VAL A 59 -13.45 3.37 -7.98
N PRO A 60 -12.20 3.78 -8.27
CA PRO A 60 -11.85 4.22 -9.62
C PRO A 60 -11.95 3.06 -10.63
N LYS A 61 -12.45 3.34 -11.84
CA LYS A 61 -12.38 2.39 -12.96
C LYS A 61 -10.96 2.37 -13.51
N VAL A 62 -10.39 1.18 -13.68
CA VAL A 62 -9.07 1.00 -14.30
C VAL A 62 -9.30 0.36 -15.67
N GLU A 63 -9.00 1.11 -16.74
CA GLU A 63 -9.10 0.61 -18.10
C GLU A 63 -7.84 -0.19 -18.47
N LYS A 64 -8.01 -1.27 -19.22
CA LYS A 64 -6.89 -2.08 -19.70
C LYS A 64 -6.41 -1.46 -21.00
N GLU A 65 -5.15 -1.07 -21.07
CA GLU A 65 -4.51 -0.74 -22.34
C GLU A 65 -4.28 -2.04 -23.13
N GLU A 66 -4.48 -2.01 -24.45
CA GLU A 66 -4.23 -3.17 -25.31
C GLU A 66 -2.74 -3.48 -25.46
N THR A 67 -1.87 -2.46 -25.34
CA THR A 67 -0.40 -2.59 -25.32
C THR A 67 0.23 -1.92 -24.10
N PRO A 68 0.07 -2.50 -22.90
CA PRO A 68 0.70 -1.97 -21.70
C PRO A 68 2.23 -2.05 -21.83
N GLY A 69 2.91 -0.90 -21.82
CA GLY A 69 4.37 -0.82 -21.76
C GLY A 69 5.16 -1.08 -23.05
N LEU A 70 4.50 -1.22 -24.22
CA LEU A 70 5.17 -1.52 -25.49
C LEU A 70 5.20 -0.37 -26.52
N GLY A 71 4.69 0.82 -26.20
CA GLY A 71 4.45 1.85 -27.22
C GLY A 71 3.28 1.47 -28.14
N GLU A 72 2.89 2.37 -29.06
CA GLU A 72 1.58 2.33 -29.76
C GLU A 72 1.25 0.96 -30.43
N PRO A 73 -0.04 0.57 -30.45
CA PRO A 73 -0.87 1.00 -31.57
C PRO A 73 -2.20 1.61 -31.12
N LYS A 74 -2.41 2.88 -31.45
CA LYS A 74 -3.76 3.44 -31.59
C LYS A 74 -4.22 3.15 -33.02
N SER A 75 -5.50 2.80 -33.21
CA SER A 75 -6.14 2.99 -34.53
C SER A 75 -6.48 4.45 -34.73
#